data_AF-A0A7Y3BYK4-F1
#
_entry.id   AF-A0A7Y3BYK4-F1
#
_cell.length_a   1.000
_cell.length_b   1.000
_cell.length_c   1.000
_cell.angle_alpha   90.00
_cell.angle_beta   90.00
_cell.angle_gamma   90.00
#
_symmetry.space_group_name_H-M   'P 1'
#
loop_
_entity.id
_entity.type
_entity.pdbx_description
1 polymer ?
#
loop_
_entity_poly.entity_id
_entity_poly.type
_entity_poly.pdbx_seq_one_letter_code
_entity_poly.pdbx_strand_id
1 'polypeptide(L)' 'LISNTVGEVEVEDGVLVIKRIHVTYQLRGVATDDDRAKVDRVMGFHQSKCPVARSIESAIAITTELTYV' A
#
# COMPACT_ATOMS: atom_id res chain seq x y z
N LEU A 1 2.37 2.48 -13.41
CA LEU A 1 2.14 2.51 -11.96
C LEU A 1 3.41 3.01 -11.30
N ILE A 2 3.31 4.05 -10.46
CA ILE A 2 4.40 4.53 -9.60
C ILE A 2 3.92 4.34 -8.16
N SER A 3 4.81 3.95 -7.25
CA SER A 3 4.51 3.81 -5.82
C SER A 3 5.51 4.60 -5.00
N ASN A 4 5.02 5.42 -4.08
CA ASN A 4 5.84 6.03 -3.02
C ASN A 4 5.45 5.41 -1.68
N THR A 5 6.45 5.18 -0.84
CA THR A 5 6.28 4.50 0.45
C THR A 5 6.85 5.36 1.56
N VAL A 6 6.07 5.58 2.61
CA VAL A 6 6.49 6.23 3.84
C VAL A 6 6.42 5.22 4.98
N GLY A 7 7.49 5.10 5.74
CA GLY A 7 7.55 4.28 6.95
C GLY A 7 7.66 5.15 8.20
N GLU A 8 6.91 4.79 9.23
CA GLU A 8 7.04 5.39 10.57
C GLU A 8 7.79 4.43 11.49
N VAL A 9 8.75 4.99 12.22
CA VAL A 9 9.65 4.25 13.11
C VAL A 9 9.48 4.79 14.52
N GLU A 10 9.41 3.87 15.48
CA GLU A 10 9.35 4.16 16.91
C GLU A 10 10.53 3.51 17.64
N VAL A 11 10.82 3.95 18.86
CA VAL A 11 11.83 3.32 19.71
C VAL A 11 11.11 2.41 20.71
N GLU A 12 11.40 1.11 20.65
CA GLU A 12 10.92 0.08 21.58
C GLU A 12 12.12 -0.58 22.24
N ASP A 13 12.16 -0.57 23.58
CA ASP A 13 13.26 -1.15 24.36
C ASP A 13 14.67 -0.70 23.90
N GLY A 14 14.77 0.55 23.44
CA GLY A 14 16.02 1.14 22.94
C GLY A 14 16.36 0.78 21.49
N VAL A 15 15.47 0.13 20.76
CA VAL A 15 15.65 -0.29 19.36
C VAL A 15 14.64 0.43 18.45
N LEU A 16 15.10 0.86 17.27
CA LEU A 16 14.22 1.43 16.25
C LEU A 16 13.43 0.33 15.54
N VAL A 17 12.10 0.42 15.59
CA VAL A 17 11.16 -0.55 15.01
C VAL A 17 10.23 0.18 14.05
N ILE A 18 10.05 -0.36 12.84
CA ILE A 18 9.05 0.13 11.90
C ILE A 18 7.67 -0.30 12.40
N LYS A 19 6.78 0.64 12.67
CA LYS A 19 5.42 0.33 13.15
C LYS A 19 4.37 0.44 12.06
N ARG A 20 4.55 1.38 11.13
CA ARG A 20 3.56 1.68 10.10
C ARG A 20 4.24 1.91 8.77
N ILE A 21 3.58 1.48 7.71
CA ILE A 21 3.92 1.77 6.32
C ILE A 21 2.66 2.28 5.62
N HIS A 22 2.81 3.38 4.90
CA HIS A 22 1.79 3.90 4.00
C HIS A 22 2.33 3.94 2.57
N VAL A 23 1.59 3.35 1.63
CA VAL A 23 1.96 3.31 0.21
C VAL A 23 0.95 4.10 -0.62
N THR A 24 1.43 5.11 -1.34
CA THR A 24 0.63 5.88 -2.28
C THR A 24 0.93 5.42 -3.70
N TYR A 25 -0.08 4.92 -4.41
CA TYR A 25 0.01 4.51 -5.80
C TYR A 25 -0.50 5.59 -6.74
N GLN A 26 0.22 5.81 -7.83
CA GLN A 26 -0.19 6.66 -8.95
C GLN A 26 -0.32 5.81 -10.21
N LEU A 27 -1.53 5.70 -10.74
CA LEU A 27 -1.84 4.91 -11.93
C LEU A 27 -2.26 5.82 -13.08
N ARG A 28 -1.45 5.79 -14.15
CA ARG A 28 -1.69 6.52 -15.40
C ARG A 28 -2.35 5.62 -16.45
N GLY A 29 -3.07 6.27 -17.36
CA GLY A 29 -3.55 5.61 -18.59
C GLY A 29 -4.84 4.81 -18.43
N VAL A 30 -5.64 5.07 -17.39
CA VAL A 30 -6.96 4.46 -17.21
C VAL A 30 -8.03 5.40 -17.77
N ALA A 31 -8.51 5.06 -18.98
CA ALA A 31 -9.33 5.95 -19.80
C ALA A 31 -10.84 5.80 -19.58
N THR A 32 -11.31 4.62 -19.14
CA THR A 32 -12.73 4.31 -18.99
C THR A 32 -13.11 4.11 -17.53
N ASP A 33 -14.36 4.42 -17.19
CA ASP A 33 -14.90 4.17 -15.85
C ASP A 33 -14.98 2.67 -15.54
N ASP A 34 -15.23 1.84 -16.56
CA ASP A 34 -15.22 0.38 -16.43
C ASP A 34 -13.84 -0.14 -16.02
N ASP A 35 -12.77 0.43 -16.56
CA ASP A 35 -11.41 0.04 -16.17
C ASP A 35 -11.04 0.58 -14.78
N ARG A 36 -11.50 1.78 -14.40
CA ARG A 36 -11.35 2.29 -13.03
C ARG A 36 -12.06 1.39 -12.02
N ALA A 37 -13.29 0.97 -12.30
CA ALA A 37 -14.03 0.06 -11.44
C ALA A 37 -13.33 -1.29 -11.24
N LYS A 38 -12.70 -1.84 -12.30
CA LYS A 38 -11.89 -3.06 -12.19
C LYS A 38 -10.67 -2.85 -11.30
N VAL A 39 -9.97 -1.72 -11.47
CA VAL A 39 -8.80 -1.37 -10.67
C VAL A 39 -9.19 -1.18 -9.20
N ASP A 40 -10.23 -0.41 -8.91
CA ASP A 40 -10.72 -0.17 -7.53
C ASP A 40 -11.10 -1.48 -6.84
N ARG A 41 -11.77 -2.38 -7.57
CA ARG A 41 -12.08 -3.72 -7.08
C ARG A 41 -10.82 -4.50 -6.73
N VAL A 42 -9.80 -4.48 -7.58
CA VAL A 42 -8.51 -5.17 -7.33
C VAL A 42 -7.80 -4.56 -6.12
N MET A 43 -7.78 -3.23 -6.01
CA MET A 43 -7.17 -2.53 -4.87
C MET A 43 -7.80 -2.93 -3.54
N GLY A 44 -9.11 -3.24 -3.52
CA GLY A 44 -9.81 -3.72 -2.32
C GLY A 44 -9.27 -5.03 -1.72
N PHE A 45 -8.54 -5.84 -2.49
CA PHE A 45 -7.91 -7.07 -1.99
C PHE A 45 -6.41 -7.19 -2.31
N HIS A 46 -5.84 -6.23 -3.03
CA HIS A 46 -4.44 -6.25 -3.48
C HIS A 46 -3.46 -6.46 -2.32
N GLN A 47 -3.64 -5.74 -1.21
CA GLN A 47 -2.76 -5.83 -0.04
C GLN A 47 -2.64 -7.27 0.48
N SER A 48 -3.75 -8.00 0.61
CA SER A 48 -3.76 -9.41 1.06
C SER A 48 -3.05 -10.38 0.10
N LYS A 49 -2.86 -9.98 -1.16
CA LYS A 49 -2.17 -10.76 -2.20
C LYS A 49 -0.74 -10.28 -2.43
N CYS A 50 -0.33 -9.16 -1.83
CA CYS A 50 1.04 -8.66 -1.93
C CYS A 50 1.96 -9.55 -1.08
N PRO A 51 3.00 -10.18 -1.67
CA PRO A 51 3.90 -11.06 -0.92
C PRO A 51 4.63 -10.31 0.18
N VAL A 52 5.03 -9.06 -0.08
CA VAL A 52 5.71 -8.21 0.91
C VAL A 52 4.79 -7.90 2.08
N ALA A 53 3.55 -7.45 1.82
CA ALA A 53 2.59 -7.16 2.88
C ALA A 53 2.31 -8.42 3.71
N ARG A 54 2.03 -9.54 3.06
CA ARG A 54 1.77 -10.82 3.72
C ARG A 54 2.95 -11.30 4.61
N SER A 55 4.18 -10.98 4.23
CA SER A 55 5.37 -11.35 5.02
C SER A 55 5.55 -10.53 6.30
N ILE A 56 4.95 -9.35 6.41
CA ILE A 56 5.23 -8.40 7.51
C ILE A 56 3.97 -7.81 8.18
N GLU A 57 2.77 -8.06 7.66
CA GLU A 57 1.50 -7.49 8.13
C GLU A 57 1.14 -7.90 9.57
N SER A 58 1.72 -8.98 10.09
CA SER A 58 1.55 -9.38 11.49
C SER A 58 2.32 -8.51 12.48
N ALA A 59 3.33 -7.77 12.01
CA ALA A 59 4.22 -6.95 12.84
C ALA A 59 4.10 -5.45 12.53
N ILE A 60 3.71 -5.11 11.30
CA ILE A 60 3.70 -3.74 10.78
C ILE A 60 2.32 -3.44 10.23
N ALA A 61 1.72 -2.32 10.65
CA ALA A 61 0.48 -1.86 10.06
C ALA A 61 0.73 -1.28 8.66
N ILE A 62 0.01 -1.79 7.66
CA ILE A 62 0.17 -1.39 6.26
C ILE A 62 -1.13 -0.79 5.76
N THR A 63 -1.03 0.38 5.13
CA THR A 63 -2.15 1.03 4.44
C THR A 63 -1.73 1.42 3.03
N THR A 64 -2.71 1.47 2.12
CA THR A 64 -2.48 1.84 0.73
C THR A 64 -3.54 2.79 0.22
N GLU A 65 -3.17 3.70 -0.65
CA GLU A 65 -4.11 4.52 -1.42
C GLU A 65 -3.74 4.54 -2.91
N LEU A 66 -4.71 4.80 -3.76
CA LEU A 66 -4.53 4.88 -5.21
C LEU A 66 -5.11 6.19 -5.72
N THR A 67 -4.30 6.92 -6.51
CA THR A 67 -4.75 8.07 -7.29
C THR A 67 -4.56 7.78 -8.78
N TYR A 68 -5.60 8.06 -9.57
CA TYR A 68 -5.50 8.08 -11.03
C TYR A 68 -4.93 9.41 -11.50
N VAL A 69 -3.85 9.37 -12.30
CA VAL A 69 -3.14 10.58 -12.79
C VAL A 69 -2.89 10.56 -14.29
#